data_AF-A0A6N6S5N3-F1
#
_entry.id   AF-A0A6N6S5N3-F1
#
_cell.length_a   1.000
_cell.length_b   1.000
_cell.length_c   1.000
_cell.angle_alpha   90.00
_cell.angle_beta   90.00
_cell.angle_gamma   90.00
#
_symmetry.space_group_name_H-M   'P 1'
#
loop_
_entity.id
_entity.type
_entity.pdbx_description
1 polymer ?
#
loop_
_entity_poly.entity_id
_entity_poly.type
_entity_poly.pdbx_seq_one_letter_code
_entity_poly.pdbx_strand_id
1 'polypeptide(L)'
;MDLEELLRDREYDEGEKRLERALVIAEREWEKVRQSLGECGDIGGFDKKDFMIGIIKEDVIIRQPLVSPTKSVSVYAPTFYPMYFIDNLLTMEEEFENRGYSTSEALYVYIELATRASEKLGLEGTFAMAFGAGYGSVRTGWVAEKGFPVEREIFFNMFFKDRKKDFAWDFYWTSVREKLKEIFDRFHAWQDDEELFHREVKSKAVVVPMLV
;
A
#
# COMPACT_ATOMS: atom_id res chain seq x y z
N MET A 1 18.94 34.84 21.30
CA MET A 1 18.26 33.58 20.94
C MET A 1 18.28 32.72 22.17
N ASP A 2 17.10 32.34 22.64
CA ASP A 2 16.95 31.46 23.81
C ASP A 2 17.35 30.02 23.45
N LEU A 3 17.78 29.22 24.42
CA LEU A 3 18.17 27.82 24.21
C LEU A 3 16.99 26.99 23.67
N GLU A 4 15.77 27.30 24.11
CA GLU A 4 14.54 26.65 23.60
C GLU A 4 14.26 26.99 22.13
N GLU A 5 14.56 28.22 21.70
CA GLU A 5 14.39 28.67 20.32
C GLU A 5 15.39 27.96 19.39
N LEU A 6 16.66 27.85 19.82
CA LEU A 6 17.71 27.13 19.11
C LEU A 6 17.44 25.62 18.98
N LEU A 7 16.83 25.00 20.00
CA LEU A 7 16.48 23.58 19.96
C LEU A 7 15.31 23.32 19.01
N ARG A 8 14.29 24.19 19.00
CA ARG A 8 13.16 24.10 18.06
C ARG A 8 13.60 24.25 16.61
N ASP A 9 14.49 25.21 16.32
CA ASP A 9 15.03 25.40 14.97
C ASP A 9 15.82 24.18 14.49
N ARG A 10 16.59 23.57 15.39
CA ARG A 10 17.34 22.35 15.06
C ARG A 10 16.44 21.14 14.81
N GLU A 11 15.44 20.91 15.65
CA GLU A 11 14.46 19.82 15.45
C GLU A 11 13.65 20.02 14.17
N TYR A 12 13.33 21.27 13.84
CA TYR A 12 12.68 21.64 12.57
C TYR A 12 13.57 21.30 11.36
N ASP A 13 14.83 21.73 11.37
CA ASP A 13 15.79 21.46 10.29
C ASP A 13 16.05 19.96 10.11
N GLU A 14 16.14 19.20 11.21
CA GLU A 14 16.31 17.74 11.19
C GLU A 14 15.03 17.06 10.63
N GLY A 15 13.84 17.54 11.01
CA GLY A 15 12.56 17.09 10.48
C GLY A 15 12.38 17.38 8.99
N GLU A 16 12.79 18.55 8.52
CA GLU A 16 12.74 18.94 7.10
C GLU A 16 13.64 18.04 6.25
N LYS A 17 14.90 17.85 6.66
CA LYS A 17 15.84 16.94 5.97
C LYS A 17 15.33 15.50 5.93
N ARG A 18 14.74 15.02 7.03
CA ARG A 18 14.12 13.70 7.10
C ARG A 18 12.97 13.57 6.10
N LEU A 19 12.11 14.59 6.03
CA LEU A 19 10.99 14.62 5.10
C LEU A 19 11.46 14.65 3.64
N GLU A 20 12.42 15.50 3.30
CA GLU A 20 12.97 15.58 1.94
C GLU A 20 13.53 14.24 1.47
N ARG A 21 14.30 13.56 2.33
CA ARG A 21 14.81 12.20 2.04
C ARG A 21 13.67 11.23 1.74
N ALA A 22 12.62 11.23 2.56
CA ALA A 22 11.48 10.36 2.36
C ALA A 22 10.70 10.67 1.07
N LEU A 23 10.56 11.95 0.71
CA LEU A 23 9.89 12.34 -0.54
C LEU A 23 10.63 11.85 -1.79
N VAL A 24 11.98 11.89 -1.79
CA VAL A 24 12.80 11.33 -2.87
C VAL A 24 12.57 9.83 -3.01
N ILE A 25 12.51 9.10 -1.88
CA ILE A 25 12.21 7.65 -1.89
C ILE A 25 10.79 7.42 -2.42
N ALA A 26 9.81 8.19 -1.94
CA ALA A 26 8.41 8.06 -2.35
C ALA A 26 8.22 8.27 -3.86
N GLU A 27 8.85 9.30 -4.44
CA GLU A 27 8.80 9.58 -5.87
C GLU A 27 9.40 8.42 -6.70
N ARG A 28 10.56 7.90 -6.26
CA ARG A 28 11.20 6.74 -6.89
C ARG A 28 10.32 5.49 -6.86
N GLU A 29 9.68 5.21 -5.73
CA GLU A 29 8.81 4.04 -5.60
C GLU A 29 7.47 4.23 -6.33
N TRP A 30 6.93 5.45 -6.37
CA TRP A 30 5.75 5.79 -7.16
C TRP A 30 5.96 5.53 -8.64
N GLU A 31 7.13 5.90 -9.20
CA GLU A 31 7.42 5.64 -10.61
C GLU A 31 7.43 4.13 -10.93
N LYS A 32 7.91 3.28 -10.00
CA LYS A 32 7.83 1.82 -10.14
C LYS A 32 6.37 1.34 -10.18
N VAL A 33 5.52 1.88 -9.30
CA VAL A 33 4.08 1.58 -9.31
C VAL A 33 3.45 2.04 -10.62
N ARG A 34 3.71 3.27 -11.07
CA ARG A 34 3.22 3.83 -12.34
C ARG A 34 3.58 2.95 -13.53
N GLN A 35 4.84 2.51 -13.63
CA GLN A 35 5.29 1.63 -14.70
C GLN A 35 4.59 0.26 -14.65
N SER A 36 4.46 -0.32 -13.45
CA SER A 36 3.81 -1.61 -13.27
C SER A 36 2.32 -1.61 -13.64
N LEU A 37 1.63 -0.48 -13.41
CA LEU A 37 0.20 -0.30 -13.71
C LEU A 37 -0.03 0.36 -15.07
N GLY A 38 1.00 0.58 -15.89
CA GLY A 38 0.86 1.35 -17.12
C GLY A 38 -0.09 0.74 -18.18
N GLU A 39 -0.40 -0.55 -18.08
CA GLU A 39 -1.44 -1.18 -18.93
C GLU A 39 -2.86 -0.94 -18.39
N CYS A 40 -3.01 -0.61 -17.10
CA CYS A 40 -4.27 -0.21 -16.49
C CYS A 40 -4.62 1.26 -16.81
N GLY A 41 -3.60 2.12 -16.97
CA GLY A 41 -3.73 3.53 -17.29
C GLY A 41 -2.56 4.36 -16.77
N ASP A 42 -2.60 5.69 -16.96
CA ASP A 42 -1.61 6.60 -16.39
C ASP A 42 -2.10 7.21 -15.08
N ILE A 43 -1.35 6.96 -14.00
CA ILE A 43 -1.64 7.50 -12.65
C ILE A 43 -1.00 8.87 -12.41
N GLY A 44 -0.26 9.40 -13.39
CA GLY A 44 0.44 10.67 -13.30
C GLY A 44 1.67 10.63 -12.37
N GLY A 45 2.26 11.80 -12.14
CA GLY A 45 3.40 11.96 -11.23
C GLY A 45 3.02 11.88 -9.76
N PHE A 46 4.03 11.69 -8.91
CA PHE A 46 3.86 11.70 -7.46
C PHE A 46 3.46 13.10 -6.97
N ASP A 47 2.40 13.20 -6.17
CA ASP A 47 2.03 14.44 -5.46
C ASP A 47 1.94 14.15 -3.95
N LYS A 48 2.76 14.84 -3.15
CA LYS A 48 2.77 14.72 -1.69
C LYS A 48 1.42 15.03 -1.04
N LYS A 49 0.55 15.80 -1.71
CA LYS A 49 -0.81 16.11 -1.24
C LYS A 49 -1.71 14.87 -1.23
N ASP A 50 -1.51 13.94 -2.16
CA ASP A 50 -2.28 12.69 -2.23
C ASP A 50 -2.10 11.83 -0.97
N PHE A 51 -0.98 12.03 -0.27
CA PHE A 51 -0.61 11.32 0.96
C PHE A 51 -0.73 12.19 2.21
N MET A 52 -1.27 13.41 2.09
CA MET A 52 -1.37 14.39 3.17
C MET A 52 -0.03 14.69 3.87
N ILE A 53 1.08 14.64 3.13
CA ILE A 53 2.42 14.85 3.67
C ILE A 53 2.75 16.34 3.72
N GLY A 54 3.09 16.86 4.90
CA GLY A 54 3.55 18.23 5.10
C GLY A 54 4.15 18.49 6.48
N ILE A 55 4.89 19.59 6.61
CA ILE A 55 5.42 20.10 7.90
C ILE A 55 4.41 21.11 8.45
N ILE A 56 3.97 20.92 9.70
CA ILE A 56 3.20 21.94 10.43
C ILE A 56 4.17 22.76 11.26
N LYS A 57 4.33 24.04 10.90
CA LYS A 57 5.32 24.95 11.50
C LYS A 57 5.08 25.20 12.99
N GLU A 58 3.84 25.07 13.46
CA GLU A 58 3.46 25.42 14.83
C GLU A 58 3.93 24.39 15.88
N ASP A 59 4.23 23.15 15.49
CA ASP A 59 4.43 22.05 16.45
C ASP A 59 5.70 21.18 16.27
N VAL A 60 6.55 21.39 15.24
CA VAL A 60 7.71 20.49 14.99
C VAL A 60 7.29 19.01 14.98
N ILE A 61 6.10 18.72 14.46
CA ILE A 61 5.55 17.37 14.32
C ILE A 61 5.31 17.14 12.84
N ILE A 62 6.00 16.15 12.24
CA ILE A 62 5.50 15.48 11.04
C ILE A 62 4.17 14.86 11.47
N ARG A 63 3.02 15.37 10.98
CA ARG A 63 1.72 14.78 11.35
C ARG A 63 1.65 13.34 10.85
N GLN A 64 1.97 12.42 11.73
CA GLN A 64 1.37 11.10 11.78
C GLN A 64 -0.02 11.31 12.40
N PRO A 65 -1.14 10.99 11.72
CA PRO A 65 -2.47 11.27 12.25
C PRO A 65 -2.67 10.75 13.67
N LEU A 66 -2.81 11.65 14.65
CA LEU A 66 -3.03 11.32 16.06
C LEU A 66 -4.45 10.77 16.30
N VAL A 67 -4.72 9.52 15.92
CA VAL A 67 -5.74 8.67 16.56
C VAL A 67 -5.38 7.20 16.33
N SER A 68 -5.22 6.42 17.41
CA SER A 68 -5.18 4.96 17.38
C SER A 68 -6.56 4.37 17.08
N PRO A 69 -6.74 3.51 16.06
CA PRO A 69 -7.84 2.56 16.00
C PRO A 69 -7.33 1.16 16.33
N THR A 70 -6.72 0.98 17.49
CA THR A 70 -6.73 -0.33 18.14
C THR A 70 -7.59 -0.28 19.38
N LYS A 71 -8.91 -0.20 19.16
CA LYS A 71 -9.97 -0.90 19.89
C LYS A 71 -11.31 -0.49 19.30
N SER A 72 -12.01 -1.47 18.73
CA SER A 72 -13.37 -1.40 18.19
C SER A 72 -13.64 -0.39 17.07
N VAL A 73 -13.38 -0.81 15.84
CA VAL A 73 -14.41 -0.65 14.79
C VAL A 73 -14.50 -1.98 14.06
N SER A 74 -15.74 -2.34 13.75
CA SER A 74 -16.27 -3.56 13.15
C SER A 74 -15.44 -4.15 12.00
N VAL A 75 -15.79 -5.38 11.64
CA VAL A 75 -15.42 -6.24 10.50
C VAL A 75 -15.17 -5.54 9.13
N TYR A 76 -15.37 -4.23 9.01
CA TYR A 76 -15.11 -3.42 7.82
C TYR A 76 -14.36 -2.14 8.21
N ALA A 77 -13.30 -1.85 7.43
CA ALA A 77 -12.45 -0.65 7.42
C ALA A 77 -11.34 -0.57 8.48
N PRO A 78 -10.13 -1.10 8.19
CA PRO A 78 -8.93 -0.46 8.69
C PRO A 78 -8.75 0.82 7.87
N THR A 79 -8.98 1.97 8.47
CA THR A 79 -8.42 3.24 8.00
C THR A 79 -6.92 3.04 7.79
N PHE A 80 -6.51 2.94 6.52
CA PHE A 80 -5.11 2.73 6.13
C PHE A 80 -4.27 3.86 6.69
N TYR A 81 -3.25 3.49 7.47
CA TYR A 81 -2.53 4.36 8.38
C TYR A 81 -1.51 5.23 7.61
N PRO A 82 -1.77 6.54 7.39
CA PRO A 82 -0.72 7.48 6.96
C PRO A 82 0.29 7.72 8.11
N MET A 83 0.02 7.14 9.30
CA MET A 83 0.77 7.34 10.54
C MET A 83 2.24 6.98 10.45
N TYR A 84 2.72 6.18 9.50
CA TYR A 84 4.15 5.86 9.45
C TYR A 84 4.72 5.88 8.04
N PHE A 85 4.06 6.55 7.09
CA PHE A 85 4.49 6.48 5.70
C PHE A 85 5.94 6.97 5.51
N ILE A 86 6.27 8.11 6.13
CA ILE A 86 7.65 8.65 6.14
C ILE A 86 8.64 7.69 6.81
N ASP A 87 8.28 7.13 7.95
CA ASP A 87 9.16 6.25 8.74
C ASP A 87 9.38 4.91 8.06
N ASN A 88 8.32 4.38 7.44
CA ASN A 88 8.36 3.15 6.67
C ASN A 88 9.19 3.35 5.39
N LEU A 89 9.09 4.49 4.71
CA LEU A 89 9.94 4.80 3.55
C LEU A 89 11.43 4.81 3.94
N LEU A 90 11.76 5.46 5.04
CA LEU A 90 13.15 5.56 5.52
C LEU A 90 13.67 4.20 5.98
N THR A 91 12.91 3.48 6.81
CA THR A 91 13.30 2.15 7.32
C THR A 91 13.38 1.13 6.17
N MET A 92 12.46 1.18 5.21
CA MET A 92 12.52 0.35 4.01
C MET A 92 13.81 0.60 3.22
N GLU A 93 14.22 1.86 3.07
CA GLU A 93 15.48 2.21 2.38
C GLU A 93 16.70 1.71 3.13
N GLU A 94 16.72 1.87 4.45
CA GLU A 94 17.83 1.42 5.32
C GLU A 94 18.01 -0.10 5.30
N GLU A 95 16.92 -0.86 5.26
CA GLU A 95 16.95 -2.32 5.24
C GLU A 95 17.12 -2.91 3.82
N PHE A 96 17.11 -2.07 2.79
CA PHE A 96 17.00 -2.51 1.40
C PHE A 96 18.18 -3.39 0.96
N GLU A 97 19.42 -3.04 1.33
CA GLU A 97 20.60 -3.81 0.95
C GLU A 97 20.61 -5.23 1.51
N ASN A 98 20.00 -5.44 2.68
CA ASN A 98 20.01 -6.72 3.39
C ASN A 98 18.79 -7.60 3.07
N ARG A 99 17.62 -6.98 2.92
CA ARG A 99 16.33 -7.69 2.82
C ARG A 99 15.56 -7.37 1.55
N GLY A 100 16.06 -6.47 0.72
CA GLY A 100 15.32 -5.91 -0.40
C GLY A 100 13.98 -5.34 0.10
N TYR A 101 12.91 -5.66 -0.62
CA TYR A 101 11.55 -5.29 -0.23
C TYR A 101 10.88 -6.27 0.73
N SER A 102 11.60 -7.26 1.22
CA SER A 102 11.03 -8.27 2.12
C SER A 102 11.00 -7.76 3.56
N THR A 103 10.26 -6.68 3.81
CA THR A 103 10.04 -6.09 5.14
C THR A 103 8.58 -5.67 5.33
N SER A 104 8.15 -5.53 6.59
CA SER A 104 6.84 -4.98 6.95
C SER A 104 6.67 -3.53 6.47
N GLU A 105 7.75 -2.75 6.53
CA GLU A 105 7.76 -1.34 6.18
C GLU A 105 7.54 -1.17 4.67
N ALA A 106 8.22 -1.98 3.86
CA ALA A 106 8.00 -2.03 2.43
C ALA A 106 6.55 -2.42 2.11
N LEU A 107 5.97 -3.37 2.86
CA LEU A 107 4.59 -3.80 2.65
C LEU A 107 3.65 -2.61 2.81
N TYR A 108 3.75 -1.88 3.93
CA TYR A 108 2.86 -0.76 4.18
C TYR A 108 3.08 0.42 3.21
N VAL A 109 4.32 0.69 2.79
CA VAL A 109 4.60 1.68 1.75
C VAL A 109 3.88 1.33 0.45
N TYR A 110 4.04 0.10 -0.03
CA TYR A 110 3.45 -0.29 -1.31
C TYR A 110 1.95 -0.42 -1.27
N ILE A 111 1.35 -0.77 -0.12
CA ILE A 111 -0.10 -0.73 -0.01
C ILE A 111 -0.61 0.71 -0.17
N GLU A 112 -0.01 1.69 0.50
CA GLU A 112 -0.43 3.08 0.39
C GLU A 112 -0.26 3.61 -1.04
N LEU A 113 0.91 3.39 -1.65
CA LEU A 113 1.19 3.81 -3.02
C LEU A 113 0.20 3.16 -4.02
N ALA A 114 -0.01 1.85 -3.93
CA ALA A 114 -0.87 1.12 -4.85
C ALA A 114 -2.36 1.43 -4.64
N THR A 115 -2.78 1.69 -3.40
CA THR A 115 -4.15 2.15 -3.10
C THR A 115 -4.40 3.47 -3.82
N ARG A 116 -3.53 4.48 -3.61
CA ARG A 116 -3.64 5.79 -4.29
C ARG A 116 -3.55 5.69 -5.80
N ALA A 117 -2.64 4.86 -6.31
CA ALA A 117 -2.53 4.61 -7.74
C ALA A 117 -3.84 4.05 -8.32
N SER A 118 -4.44 3.07 -7.63
CA SER A 118 -5.70 2.47 -8.08
C SER A 118 -6.90 3.42 -7.98
N GLU A 119 -6.92 4.32 -6.99
CA GLU A 119 -7.91 5.40 -6.91
C GLU A 119 -7.82 6.33 -8.12
N LYS A 120 -6.61 6.71 -8.53
CA LYS A 120 -6.40 7.53 -9.74
C LYS A 120 -6.84 6.84 -11.02
N LEU A 121 -6.92 5.50 -11.02
CA LEU A 121 -7.43 4.71 -12.14
C LEU A 121 -8.94 4.45 -12.06
N GLY A 122 -9.62 4.90 -11.00
CA GLY A 122 -11.07 4.81 -10.86
C GLY A 122 -11.60 3.76 -9.87
N LEU A 123 -10.74 3.07 -9.12
CA LEU A 123 -11.22 2.25 -8.00
C LEU A 123 -11.59 3.13 -6.81
N GLU A 124 -12.63 2.73 -6.08
CA GLU A 124 -13.17 3.48 -4.96
C GLU A 124 -13.15 2.67 -3.66
N GLY A 125 -12.89 3.37 -2.56
CA GLY A 125 -13.06 2.85 -1.20
C GLY A 125 -12.42 1.48 -0.96
N THR A 126 -13.25 0.49 -0.67
CA THR A 126 -12.80 -0.87 -0.31
C THR A 126 -12.08 -1.59 -1.44
N PHE A 127 -12.43 -1.34 -2.70
CA PHE A 127 -11.78 -1.98 -3.85
C PHE A 127 -10.36 -1.46 -4.04
N ALA A 128 -10.15 -0.14 -3.94
CA ALA A 128 -8.81 0.45 -3.99
C ALA A 128 -7.92 -0.07 -2.84
N MET A 129 -8.45 -0.12 -1.61
CA MET A 129 -7.72 -0.65 -0.45
C MET A 129 -7.37 -2.13 -0.60
N ALA A 130 -8.31 -2.95 -1.08
CA ALA A 130 -8.07 -4.37 -1.30
C ALA A 130 -7.06 -4.62 -2.43
N PHE A 131 -7.11 -3.81 -3.49
CA PHE A 131 -6.14 -3.84 -4.58
C PHE A 131 -4.74 -3.50 -4.05
N GLY A 132 -4.61 -2.41 -3.29
CA GLY A 132 -3.35 -2.02 -2.67
C GLY A 132 -2.79 -3.09 -1.73
N ALA A 133 -3.65 -3.70 -0.91
CA ALA A 133 -3.27 -4.80 0.00
C ALA A 133 -2.72 -6.02 -0.75
N GLY A 134 -3.38 -6.40 -1.85
CA GLY A 134 -2.93 -7.48 -2.74
C GLY A 134 -1.60 -7.14 -3.40
N TYR A 135 -1.51 -5.96 -4.01
CA TYR A 135 -0.30 -5.47 -4.67
C TYR A 135 0.90 -5.47 -3.71
N GLY A 136 0.77 -4.84 -2.55
CA GLY A 136 1.84 -4.75 -1.55
C GLY A 136 2.29 -6.13 -1.06
N SER A 137 1.36 -7.07 -0.91
CA SER A 137 1.69 -8.43 -0.45
C SER A 137 2.54 -9.19 -1.47
N VAL A 138 2.14 -9.16 -2.74
CA VAL A 138 2.91 -9.81 -3.82
C VAL A 138 4.26 -9.10 -4.01
N ARG A 139 4.25 -7.77 -3.90
CA ARG A 139 5.43 -6.92 -4.11
C ARG A 139 6.58 -7.21 -3.16
N THR A 140 6.24 -7.52 -1.91
CA THR A 140 7.19 -7.66 -0.81
C THR A 140 7.41 -9.11 -0.39
N GLY A 141 6.50 -10.01 -0.80
CA GLY A 141 6.45 -11.37 -0.28
C GLY A 141 5.96 -11.44 1.17
N TRP A 142 5.54 -10.32 1.75
CA TRP A 142 4.98 -10.24 3.10
C TRP A 142 3.47 -10.23 3.09
N VAL A 143 2.89 -10.73 4.17
CA VAL A 143 1.44 -10.82 4.34
C VAL A 143 1.07 -10.14 5.65
N ALA A 144 0.26 -9.08 5.60
CA ALA A 144 -0.27 -8.46 6.82
C ALA A 144 -1.20 -9.44 7.56
N GLU A 145 -1.01 -9.56 8.88
CA GLU A 145 -1.77 -10.47 9.77
C GLU A 145 -3.30 -10.24 9.75
N LYS A 146 -3.74 -9.05 9.32
CA LYS A 146 -5.16 -8.66 9.17
C LYS A 146 -5.41 -8.13 7.76
N GLY A 147 -6.55 -8.48 7.15
CA GLY A 147 -6.93 -7.98 5.82
C GLY A 147 -7.85 -8.90 5.03
N PHE A 148 -8.15 -8.50 3.80
CA PHE A 148 -9.04 -9.12 2.81
C PHE A 148 -8.46 -10.44 2.24
N PRO A 149 -8.88 -11.62 2.74
CA PRO A 149 -8.19 -12.87 2.45
C PRO A 149 -8.45 -13.37 1.01
N VAL A 150 -9.60 -13.07 0.41
CA VAL A 150 -9.99 -13.58 -0.92
C VAL A 150 -9.33 -12.77 -2.03
N GLU A 151 -9.32 -11.46 -1.89
CA GLU A 151 -8.68 -10.49 -2.78
C GLU A 151 -7.17 -10.73 -2.81
N ARG A 152 -6.58 -11.00 -1.64
CA ARG A 152 -5.18 -11.44 -1.52
C ARG A 152 -4.93 -12.80 -2.16
N GLU A 153 -5.86 -13.75 -2.05
CA GLU A 153 -5.75 -15.06 -2.70
C GLU A 153 -5.74 -14.95 -4.23
N ILE A 154 -6.42 -13.97 -4.81
CA ILE A 154 -6.40 -13.72 -6.26
C ILE A 154 -5.02 -13.27 -6.72
N PHE A 155 -4.46 -12.27 -6.04
CA PHE A 155 -3.09 -11.83 -6.28
C PHE A 155 -2.10 -13.00 -6.08
N PHE A 156 -2.26 -13.78 -5.00
CA PHE A 156 -1.38 -14.90 -4.72
C PHE A 156 -1.47 -15.99 -5.81
N ASN A 157 -2.69 -16.38 -6.19
CA ASN A 157 -2.92 -17.39 -7.20
C ASN A 157 -2.40 -16.96 -8.57
N MET A 158 -2.51 -15.69 -8.91
CA MET A 158 -2.06 -15.21 -10.22
C MET A 158 -0.54 -15.12 -10.35
N PHE A 159 0.18 -14.87 -9.25
CA PHE A 159 1.64 -14.71 -9.27
C PHE A 159 2.43 -15.94 -8.77
N PHE A 160 1.83 -16.79 -7.93
CA PHE A 160 2.56 -17.87 -7.25
C PHE A 160 2.02 -19.29 -7.46
N LYS A 161 0.81 -19.48 -8.01
CA LYS A 161 0.17 -20.81 -8.09
C LYS A 161 0.97 -21.87 -8.86
N ASP A 162 1.85 -21.44 -9.77
CA ASP A 162 2.68 -22.33 -10.59
C ASP A 162 4.18 -22.01 -10.55
N ARG A 163 4.63 -21.12 -9.65
CA ARG A 163 6.06 -20.74 -9.55
C ARG A 163 6.71 -21.34 -8.29
N LYS A 164 7.86 -22.01 -8.46
CA LYS A 164 8.73 -22.33 -7.32
C LYS A 164 9.26 -21.02 -6.75
N LYS A 165 8.75 -20.58 -5.59
CA LYS A 165 9.29 -19.66 -4.54
C LYS A 165 10.34 -18.57 -4.88
N ASP A 166 10.60 -18.24 -6.13
CA ASP A 166 11.53 -17.18 -6.50
C ASP A 166 10.74 -15.88 -6.55
N PHE A 167 10.93 -15.09 -5.50
CA PHE A 167 10.38 -13.76 -5.26
C PHE A 167 10.91 -12.69 -6.25
N ALA A 168 11.50 -13.10 -7.37
CA ALA A 168 12.07 -12.22 -8.38
C ALA A 168 11.00 -11.83 -9.41
N TRP A 169 10.06 -10.98 -8.98
CA TRP A 169 9.08 -10.36 -9.88
C TRP A 169 9.64 -9.02 -10.37
N ASP A 170 9.98 -8.93 -11.66
CA ASP A 170 10.50 -7.72 -12.29
C ASP A 170 9.37 -6.93 -12.99
N PHE A 171 9.11 -5.72 -12.51
CA PHE A 171 8.02 -4.83 -12.96
C PHE A 171 8.15 -4.36 -14.41
N TYR A 172 9.34 -4.48 -14.99
CA TYR A 172 9.57 -4.12 -16.39
C TYR A 172 9.06 -5.20 -17.35
N TRP A 173 8.76 -6.42 -16.88
CA TRP A 173 8.34 -7.49 -17.78
C TRP A 173 6.87 -7.35 -18.15
N THR A 174 6.57 -7.44 -19.45
CA THR A 174 5.21 -7.32 -19.99
C THR A 174 4.20 -8.24 -19.28
N SER A 175 4.61 -9.47 -18.95
CA SER A 175 3.75 -10.45 -18.26
C SER A 175 3.28 -10.01 -16.86
N VAL A 176 4.01 -9.13 -16.19
CA VAL A 176 3.63 -8.53 -14.89
C VAL A 176 2.50 -7.54 -15.11
N ARG A 177 2.68 -6.65 -16.08
CA ARG A 177 1.78 -5.54 -16.39
C ARG A 177 0.45 -6.08 -16.93
N GLU A 178 0.49 -7.11 -17.78
CA GLU A 178 -0.70 -7.82 -18.27
C GLU A 178 -1.51 -8.45 -17.15
N LYS A 179 -0.85 -9.15 -16.21
CA LYS A 179 -1.52 -9.75 -15.05
C LYS A 179 -2.10 -8.71 -14.10
N LEU A 180 -1.35 -7.64 -13.84
CA LEU A 180 -1.85 -6.51 -13.04
C LEU A 180 -3.08 -5.87 -13.68
N LYS A 181 -3.09 -5.75 -15.02
CA LYS A 181 -4.27 -5.31 -15.77
C LYS A 181 -5.45 -6.27 -15.59
N GLU A 182 -5.25 -7.57 -15.75
CA GLU A 182 -6.32 -8.56 -15.56
C GLU A 182 -6.94 -8.48 -14.16
N ILE A 183 -6.10 -8.33 -13.12
CA ILE A 183 -6.58 -8.15 -11.75
C ILE A 183 -7.33 -6.83 -11.62
N PHE A 184 -6.77 -5.73 -12.14
CA PHE A 184 -7.40 -4.42 -12.05
C PHE A 184 -8.77 -4.40 -12.72
N ASP A 185 -8.87 -4.91 -13.95
CA ASP A 185 -10.13 -4.98 -14.72
C ASP A 185 -11.18 -5.80 -13.94
N ARG A 186 -10.76 -6.85 -13.21
CA ARG A 186 -11.65 -7.63 -12.35
C ARG A 186 -12.15 -6.83 -11.13
N PHE A 187 -11.27 -6.07 -10.48
CA PHE A 187 -11.67 -5.20 -9.37
C PHE A 187 -12.64 -4.12 -9.83
N HIS A 188 -12.41 -3.54 -11.01
CA HIS A 188 -13.32 -2.56 -11.60
C HIS A 188 -14.69 -3.19 -11.91
N ALA A 189 -14.72 -4.39 -12.51
CA ALA A 189 -15.96 -5.10 -12.77
C ALA A 189 -16.74 -5.42 -11.48
N TRP A 190 -16.05 -5.78 -10.40
CA TRP A 190 -16.68 -5.99 -9.09
C TRP A 190 -17.23 -4.72 -8.46
N GLN A 191 -16.56 -3.60 -8.67
CA GLN A 191 -17.04 -2.30 -8.23
C GLN A 191 -18.34 -1.91 -8.95
N ASP A 192 -18.44 -2.21 -10.24
CA ASP A 192 -19.62 -1.89 -11.05
C ASP A 192 -20.76 -2.91 -10.88
N ASP A 193 -20.48 -4.12 -10.39
CA ASP A 193 -21.43 -5.22 -10.23
C ASP A 193 -21.25 -5.95 -8.87
N GLU A 194 -22.07 -5.55 -7.90
CA GLU A 194 -22.06 -6.13 -6.55
C GLU A 194 -22.44 -7.63 -6.56
N GLU A 195 -23.33 -8.06 -7.44
CA GLU A 195 -23.74 -9.48 -7.55
C GLU A 195 -22.59 -10.34 -8.09
N LEU A 196 -21.83 -9.81 -9.07
CA LEU A 196 -20.60 -10.43 -9.55
C LEU A 196 -19.57 -10.57 -8.42
N PHE A 197 -19.35 -9.50 -7.65
CA PHE A 197 -18.47 -9.54 -6.49
C PHE A 197 -18.89 -10.62 -5.50
N HIS A 198 -20.15 -10.64 -5.07
CA HIS A 198 -20.66 -11.64 -4.12
C HIS A 198 -20.56 -13.06 -4.67
N ARG A 199 -20.78 -13.28 -5.97
CA ARG A 199 -20.68 -14.59 -6.61
C ARG A 199 -19.24 -15.11 -6.62
N GLU A 200 -18.27 -14.23 -6.89
CA GLU A 200 -16.86 -14.61 -7.04
C GLU A 200 -16.08 -14.61 -5.73
N VAL A 201 -16.51 -13.79 -4.76
CA VAL A 201 -15.85 -13.62 -3.46
C VAL A 201 -16.51 -14.45 -2.35
N LYS A 202 -17.75 -14.96 -2.55
CA LYS A 202 -18.38 -15.87 -1.58
C LYS A 202 -17.47 -17.06 -1.28
N SER A 203 -16.98 -17.02 -0.04
CA SER A 203 -16.27 -18.08 0.65
C SER A 203 -16.84 -19.46 0.30
N LYS A 204 -15.98 -20.37 -0.16
CA LYS A 204 -16.24 -21.82 -0.15
C LYS A 204 -16.28 -22.37 1.28
N ALA A 205 -16.96 -21.70 2.21
CA ALA A 205 -17.35 -22.30 3.47
C ALA A 205 -18.43 -23.33 3.16
N VAL A 206 -17.99 -24.55 2.83
CA VAL A 206 -18.84 -25.73 2.97
C VAL A 206 -19.12 -25.83 4.47
N VAL A 207 -20.25 -25.31 4.91
CA VAL A 207 -20.79 -25.62 6.23
C VAL A 207 -21.09 -27.10 6.20
N VAL A 208 -20.19 -27.91 6.76
CA VAL A 208 -20.52 -29.29 7.11
C VAL A 208 -21.40 -29.17 8.35
N PRO A 209 -22.72 -29.46 8.26
CA PRO A 209 -23.54 -29.46 9.46
C PRO A 209 -22.97 -30.52 10.42
N MET A 210 -22.57 -30.10 11.62
CA MET A 210 -22.36 -31.06 12.70
C MET A 210 -23.73 -31.65 13.02
N LEU A 211 -23.90 -32.94 12.71
CA LEU A 211 -24.99 -33.74 13.26
C LEU A 211 -24.82 -33.72 14.78
N VAL A 212 -25.75 -33.06 15.46
CA VAL A 212 -25.94 -33.16 16.92
C VAL A 212 -26.85 -34.34 17.20
#